data_AF-A0A6A4QGW5-F1
#
_entry.id   AF-A0A6A4QGW5-F1
#
_cell.length_a   1.000
_cell.length_b   1.000
_cell.length_c   1.000
_cell.angle_alpha   90.00
_cell.angle_beta   90.00
_cell.angle_gamma   90.00
#
_symmetry.space_group_name_H-M   'P 1'
#
loop_
_entity.id
_entity.type
_entity.pdbx_description
1 polymer ?
#
loop_
_entity_poly.entity_id
_entity_poly.type
_entity_poly.pdbx_seq_one_letter_code
_entity_poly.pdbx_strand_id
1 'polypeptide(L)' 'MLKPLTVHCKDKHNDDGVYTLQPGESHRFKFYPNPIFHKTLWFCSFQWTGAFRHFDIYDQKRDKCEHVQCFWEISKP' A
#
# COMPACT_ATOMS: atom_id res chain seq x y z
N MET A 1 19.01 -10.53 -10.49
CA MET A 1 18.84 -10.80 -9.05
C MET A 1 17.46 -10.36 -8.60
N LEU A 2 16.78 -11.25 -7.88
CA LEU A 2 15.53 -10.99 -7.17
C LEU A 2 15.86 -10.07 -5.98
N LYS A 3 15.19 -8.91 -5.88
CA LYS A 3 15.45 -7.93 -4.83
C LYS A 3 14.30 -7.97 -3.83
N PRO A 4 14.56 -8.14 -2.52
CA PRO A 4 13.51 -8.03 -1.52
C PRO A 4 12.97 -6.60 -1.51
N LEU A 5 11.66 -6.51 -1.25
CA LEU A 5 10.92 -5.25 -1.21
C LEU A 5 10.43 -5.03 0.21
N THR A 6 10.96 -4.00 0.87
CA THR A 6 10.44 -3.55 2.16
C THR A 6 9.27 -2.59 1.91
N VAL A 7 8.12 -2.92 2.49
CA VAL A 7 6.86 -2.18 2.39
C VAL A 7 6.51 -1.65 3.77
N HIS A 8 6.11 -0.39 3.87
CA HIS A 8 5.54 0.18 5.08
C HIS A 8 4.33 1.02 4.72
N CYS A 9 3.15 0.58 5.17
CA CYS A 9 1.87 1.20 4.87
C CYS A 9 1.23 1.80 6.12
N LYS A 10 0.52 2.92 5.95
CA LYS A 10 -0.14 3.62 7.06
C LYS A 10 -1.18 4.63 6.55
N ASP A 11 -2.03 5.07 7.46
CA ASP A 11 -2.79 6.31 7.33
C ASP A 11 -2.36 7.33 8.41
N LYS A 12 -3.21 8.34 8.66
CA LYS A 12 -2.97 9.35 9.70
C LYS A 12 -3.03 8.78 11.14
N HIS A 13 -3.76 7.71 11.36
CA HIS A 13 -4.16 7.18 12.66
C HIS A 13 -3.71 5.74 12.92
N ASN A 14 -3.40 4.98 11.87
CA ASN A 14 -3.08 3.57 11.90
C ASN A 14 -1.77 3.33 11.15
N ASP A 15 -1.00 2.37 11.64
CA ASP A 15 0.25 1.93 11.03
C ASP A 15 0.18 0.40 10.86
N ASP A 16 0.38 -0.08 9.64
CA ASP A 16 0.34 -1.50 9.30
C ASP A 16 1.65 -2.20 9.69
N GLY A 17 2.70 -1.44 9.99
CA GLY A 17 4.04 -1.94 10.26
C GLY A 17 4.87 -2.12 9.00
N VAL A 18 6.10 -2.60 9.21
CA VAL A 18 7.11 -2.77 8.17
C VAL A 18 7.23 -4.25 7.82
N TYR A 19 7.05 -4.57 6.54
CA TYR A 19 7.13 -5.93 6.01
C TYR A 19 8.22 -6.01 4.95
N THR A 20 8.96 -7.12 4.89
CA THR A 20 9.91 -7.38 3.79
C THR A 20 9.41 -8.56 2.99
N LEU A 21 9.10 -8.33 1.72
CA LEU A 21 8.59 -9.32 0.77
C LEU A 21 9.72 -9.82 -0.12
N GLN A 22 9.87 -11.14 -0.19
CA GLN A 22 10.67 -11.78 -1.22
C GLN A 22 9.89 -11.81 -2.55
N PRO A 23 10.57 -11.92 -3.70
CA PRO A 23 9.85 -11.97 -4.96
C PRO A 23 8.93 -13.18 -5.07
N GLY A 24 7.68 -12.92 -5.46
CA GLY A 24 6.58 -13.89 -5.47
C GLY A 24 5.73 -13.87 -4.20
N GLU A 25 6.17 -13.22 -3.12
CA GLU A 25 5.35 -13.01 -1.93
C GLU A 25 4.38 -11.83 -2.10
N SER A 26 3.31 -11.86 -1.31
CA SER A 26 2.27 -10.84 -1.32
C SER A 26 1.98 -10.37 0.09
N HIS A 27 1.69 -9.08 0.23
CA HIS A 27 1.20 -8.50 1.48
C HIS A 27 -0.26 -8.08 1.32
N ARG A 28 -1.04 -8.21 2.39
CA ARG A 28 -2.44 -7.80 2.42
C ARG A 28 -2.76 -7.09 3.72
N PHE A 29 -3.39 -5.93 3.60
CA PHE A 29 -3.93 -5.16 4.71
C PHE A 29 -5.44 -4.99 4.57
N LYS A 30 -6.10 -4.70 5.68
CA LYS A 30 -7.53 -4.36 5.73
C LYS A 30 -7.70 -3.15 6.64
N PHE A 31 -8.42 -2.15 6.15
CA PHE A 31 -8.81 -0.98 6.93
C PHE A 31 -10.27 -0.64 6.61
N TYR A 32 -10.86 0.24 7.42
CA TYR A 32 -12.21 0.74 7.20
C TYR A 32 -12.13 2.22 6.77
N PRO A 33 -12.51 2.56 5.53
CA PRO A 33 -12.53 3.95 5.09
C PRO A 33 -13.61 4.74 5.86
N ASN A 34 -13.43 6.05 5.92
CA ASN A 34 -14.33 6.93 6.66
C ASN A 34 -15.68 7.00 5.93
N PRO A 35 -16.79 6.59 6.57
CA PRO A 35 -18.08 6.52 5.88
C PRO A 35 -18.78 7.88 5.77
N ILE A 36 -18.34 8.90 6.50
CA ILE A 36 -18.99 10.22 6.58
C ILE A 36 -18.30 11.22 5.66
N PHE A 37 -16.97 11.17 5.59
CA PHE A 37 -16.16 12.08 4.79
C PHE A 37 -15.25 11.26 3.88
N HIS A 38 -15.34 11.45 2.56
CA HIS A 38 -14.44 10.83 1.58
C HIS A 38 -13.02 11.40 1.71
N LYS A 39 -12.27 10.95 2.72
CA LYS A 39 -10.96 11.51 3.10
C LYS A 39 -9.98 10.46 3.57
N THR A 40 -10.33 9.17 3.51
CA THR A 40 -9.37 8.11 3.84
C THR A 40 -8.28 8.06 2.78
N LEU A 41 -7.04 8.18 3.24
CA LEU A 41 -5.82 8.02 2.45
C LEU A 41 -4.99 6.92 3.09
N TRP A 42 -4.60 5.93 2.30
CA TRP A 42 -3.69 4.86 2.67
C TRP A 42 -2.46 4.95 1.79
N PHE A 43 -1.31 5.25 2.39
CA PHE A 43 -0.07 5.46 1.67
C PHE A 43 0.97 4.45 2.11
N CYS A 44 1.79 4.01 1.15
CA CYS A 44 2.83 3.04 1.38
C CYS A 44 4.18 3.58 0.88
N SER A 45 5.23 3.24 1.62
CA SER A 45 6.61 3.36 1.18
C SER A 45 7.13 2.00 0.73
N PHE A 46 7.98 2.04 -0.30
CA PHE A 46 8.55 0.87 -0.93
C PHE A 46 10.05 1.08 -1.06
N GLN A 47 10.82 0.20 -0.45
CA GLN A 47 12.27 0.26 -0.44
C GLN A 47 12.86 -1.04 -0.98
N TRP A 48 13.82 -0.90 -1.89
CA TRP A 48 14.66 -2.01 -2.32
C TRP A 48 16.07 -1.48 -2.62
N THR A 49 17.02 -2.37 -2.92
CA THR A 49 18.40 -1.96 -3.15
C THR A 49 18.51 -0.92 -4.27
N GLY A 50 18.86 0.31 -3.89
CA GLY A 50 19.09 1.45 -4.77
C GLY A 50 17.87 2.33 -5.05
N ALA A 51 16.72 2.08 -4.42
CA ALA A 51 15.55 2.93 -4.62
C ALA A 51 14.58 2.93 -3.43
N PHE A 52 13.89 4.06 -3.30
CA PHE A 52 12.85 4.28 -2.33
C PHE A 52 11.73 5.10 -2.98
N ARG A 53 10.48 4.63 -2.89
CA ARG A 53 9.32 5.26 -3.53
C ARG A 53 8.14 5.28 -2.58
N HIS A 54 7.32 6.33 -2.71
CA HIS A 54 6.08 6.49 -1.97
C HIS A 54 4.89 6.59 -2.93
N PHE A 55 3.78 5.97 -2.56
CA PHE A 55 2.54 6.02 -3.32
C PHE A 55 1.33 6.06 -2.39
N ASP A 56 0.31 6.81 -2.79
CA ASP A 56 -1.03 6.72 -2.23
C ASP A 56 -1.73 5.52 -2.87
N ILE A 57 -1.67 4.38 -2.17
CA ILE A 57 -2.20 3.11 -2.65
C ILE A 57 -3.73 3.12 -2.65
N TYR A 58 -4.35 3.80 -1.68
CA TYR A 58 -5.77 4.08 -1.71
C TYR A 58 -6.05 5.54 -1.36
N ASP A 59 -6.81 6.21 -2.22
CA ASP A 59 -7.42 7.52 -1.96
C ASP A 59 -8.93 7.41 -2.18
N GLN A 60 -9.70 7.56 -1.10
CA GLN A 60 -11.16 7.43 -1.13
C GLN A 60 -11.86 8.40 -2.10
N LYS A 61 -11.23 9.51 -2.48
CA LYS A 61 -11.79 10.45 -3.47
C LYS A 61 -11.53 10.00 -4.91
N ARG A 62 -10.42 9.29 -5.14
CA ARG A 62 -9.95 8.84 -6.46
C ARG A 62 -10.43 7.42 -6.78
N ASP A 63 -10.36 6.53 -5.79
CA ASP A 63 -10.43 5.09 -5.95
C ASP A 63 -11.79 4.53 -5.56
N LYS A 64 -12.42 3.83 -6.49
CA LYS A 64 -13.71 3.16 -6.27
C LYS A 64 -13.51 1.72 -5.77
N CYS A 65 -12.97 1.58 -4.56
CA CYS A 65 -12.77 0.28 -3.88
C CYS A 65 -13.87 -0.06 -2.85
N GLU A 66 -14.94 0.75 -2.73
CA GLU A 66 -15.87 0.72 -1.59
C GLU A 66 -16.62 -0.62 -1.41
N HIS A 67 -16.60 -1.52 -2.41
CA HIS A 67 -17.23 -2.84 -2.35
C HIS A 67 -16.38 -4.00 -2.92
N VAL A 68 -15.11 -3.76 -3.27
CA VAL A 68 -14.26 -4.75 -3.95
C VAL A 68 -12.86 -4.78 -3.32
N GLN A 69 -12.23 -5.95 -3.27
CA GLN A 69 -10.81 -6.07 -2.98
C GLN A 69 -10.01 -5.34 -4.06
N CYS A 70 -9.22 -4.35 -3.67
CA CYS A 70 -8.30 -3.70 -4.58
C CYS A 70 -6.95 -4.44 -4.55
N PHE A 71 -6.39 -4.64 -5.75
CA PHE A 71 -5.14 -5.36 -5.97
C PHE A 71 -4.17 -4.44 -6.67
N TRP A 72 -2.96 -4.38 -6.15
CA TRP A 72 -1.86 -3.60 -6.72
C TRP A 72 -0.71 -4.54 -7.01
N GLU A 73 -0.17 -4.46 -8.22
CA GLU A 73 0.99 -5.23 -8.65
C GLU A 73 2.16 -4.29 -8.86
N ILE A 74 3.34 -4.70 -8.38
CA ILE A 74 4.58 -3.93 -8.51
C ILE A 74 5.45 -4.66 -9.53
N SER A 75 5.52 -4.09 -10.74
CA SER A 75 6.39 -4.56 -11.81
C SER A 75 7.61 -3.65 -11.96
N LYS A 76 8.69 -4.19 -12.54
CA LYS A 76 9.76 -3.34 -13.06
C LYS A 76 9.25 -2.60 -14.30
N PRO A 77 9.77 -1.39 -14.58
CA PRO A 77 9.52 -0.72 -15.85
C PRO A 77 9.93 -1.59 -17.04
#